data_AF-A0A519NDQ3-F1
#
_entry.id   AF-A0A519NDQ3-F1
#
_cell.length_a   1.000
_cell.length_b   1.000
_cell.length_c   1.000
_cell.angle_alpha   90.00
_cell.angle_beta   90.00
_cell.angle_gamma   90.00
#
_symmetry.space_group_name_H-M   'P 1'
#
loop_
_entity.id
_entity.type
_entity.pdbx_description
1 polymer ?
#
loop_
_entity_poly.entity_id
_entity_poly.type
_entity_poly.pdbx_seq_one_letter_code
_entity_poly.pdbx_strand_id
1 'polypeptide(L)'
;MNRTFLIYWIVFFGIAVAGNFIQENLFAEASSHLFFPAWKTYAFHFAASSFLCFMVSLVHKYAYQSTGFAFVGAGLVKMALSVVFLSPLIFSDEMNYVGDIAAFFIPYFVFLTAEVLFAVRMLKSEPSK
;
A
#
# COMPACT_ATOMS: atom_id res chain seq x y z
N MET A 1 -12.71 2.11 -16.82
CA MET A 1 -11.88 2.26 -15.61
C MET A 1 -11.91 3.74 -15.21
N ASN A 2 -12.19 4.06 -13.93
CA ASN A 2 -12.38 5.46 -13.49
C ASN A 2 -11.08 6.27 -13.68
N ARG A 3 -11.15 7.50 -14.20
CA ARG A 3 -10.01 8.42 -14.31
C ARG A 3 -9.29 8.58 -12.97
N THR A 4 -10.04 8.64 -11.87
CA THR A 4 -9.48 8.74 -10.53
C THR A 4 -8.63 7.52 -10.18
N PHE A 5 -9.08 6.31 -10.51
CA PHE A 5 -8.29 5.09 -10.27
C PHE A 5 -6.94 5.14 -10.99
N LEU A 6 -6.93 5.54 -12.27
CA LEU A 6 -5.69 5.64 -13.06
C LEU A 6 -4.69 6.65 -12.46
N ILE A 7 -5.18 7.81 -12.01
CA ILE A 7 -4.33 8.83 -11.38
C ILE A 7 -3.65 8.26 -10.12
N TYR A 8 -4.42 7.61 -9.25
CA TYR A 8 -3.86 7.04 -8.02
C TYR A 8 -2.96 5.85 -8.27
N TRP A 9 -3.22 5.05 -9.30
CA TRP A 9 -2.32 4.00 -9.73
C TRP A 9 -0.94 4.55 -10.13
N ILE A 10 -0.90 5.65 -10.88
CA ILE A 10 0.34 6.36 -11.22
C ILE A 10 1.02 6.91 -9.94
N VAL A 11 0.24 7.47 -9.01
CA VAL A 11 0.77 7.94 -7.72
C VAL A 11 1.41 6.80 -6.93
N PHE A 12 0.75 5.65 -6.82
CA PHE A 12 1.31 4.47 -6.15
C PHE A 12 2.57 3.96 -6.83
N PHE A 13 2.59 3.91 -8.16
CA PHE A 13 3.78 3.54 -8.92
C PHE A 13 4.93 4.52 -8.66
N GLY A 14 4.64 5.83 -8.66
CA GLY A 14 5.62 6.87 -8.34
C GLY A 14 6.17 6.74 -6.92
N ILE A 15 5.31 6.50 -5.92
CA ILE A 15 5.72 6.24 -4.53
C ILE A 15 6.60 4.99 -4.46
N ALA A 16 6.25 3.90 -5.16
CA ALA A 16 7.02 2.66 -5.17
C ALA A 16 8.42 2.87 -5.72
N VAL A 17 8.53 3.51 -6.89
CA VAL A 17 9.81 3.76 -7.57
C VAL A 17 10.66 4.74 -6.77
N ALA A 18 10.09 5.88 -6.35
CA ALA A 18 10.81 6.89 -5.60
C ALA A 18 11.25 6.37 -4.23
N GLY A 19 10.37 5.67 -3.51
CA GLY A 19 10.70 5.07 -2.22
C GLY A 19 11.81 4.03 -2.34
N ASN A 20 11.72 3.11 -3.30
CA ASN A 20 12.76 2.13 -3.56
C ASN A 20 14.10 2.79 -3.90
N PHE A 21 14.08 3.81 -4.77
CA PHE A 21 15.29 4.56 -5.13
C PHE A 21 15.90 5.28 -3.92
N ILE A 22 15.08 5.96 -3.11
CA ILE A 22 15.53 6.65 -1.90
C ILE A 22 16.16 5.66 -0.92
N GLN A 23 15.51 4.53 -0.67
CA GLN A 23 16.00 3.53 0.27
C GLN A 23 17.35 2.95 -0.18
N GLU A 24 17.45 2.52 -1.44
CA GLU A 24 18.66 1.88 -1.96
C GLU A 24 19.85 2.85 -2.13
N ASN A 25 19.62 4.14 -2.37
CA ASN A 25 20.70 5.11 -2.63
C ASN A 25 21.05 5.99 -1.43
N LEU A 26 20.06 6.47 -0.68
CA LEU A 26 20.28 7.36 0.48
C LEU A 26 20.48 6.58 1.78
N PHE A 27 19.94 5.35 1.86
CA PHE A 27 20.02 4.47 3.03
C PHE A 27 20.69 3.14 2.68
N ALA A 28 21.69 3.16 1.78
CA ALA A 28 22.33 1.97 1.24
C ALA A 28 22.88 1.02 2.33
N GLU A 29 23.56 1.56 3.34
CA GLU A 29 24.10 0.76 4.45
C GLU A 29 23.01 0.10 5.31
N ALA A 30 21.89 0.81 5.53
CA ALA A 30 20.76 0.22 6.24
C ALA A 30 20.05 -0.83 5.36
N SER A 31 20.05 -0.63 4.04
CA SER A 31 19.34 -1.48 3.08
C SER A 31 20.04 -2.80 2.80
N SER A 32 21.38 -2.85 2.87
CA SER A 32 22.17 -4.07 2.62
C SER A 32 21.96 -5.17 3.67
N HIS A 33 21.41 -4.82 4.83
CA HIS A 33 21.16 -5.74 5.94
C HIS A 33 19.68 -6.05 6.17
N LEU A 34 18.79 -5.59 5.27
CA LEU A 34 17.36 -5.89 5.40
C LEU A 34 17.05 -7.32 5.01
N PHE A 35 16.19 -7.96 5.79
CA PHE A 35 15.64 -9.29 5.52
C PHE A 35 14.87 -9.33 4.20
N PHE A 36 14.08 -8.27 3.93
CA PHE A 36 13.42 -8.08 2.65
C PHE A 36 14.12 -6.98 1.84
N PRO A 37 14.58 -7.28 0.61
CA PRO A 37 15.09 -6.22 -0.26
C PRO A 37 13.98 -5.20 -0.55
N ALA A 38 14.34 -3.92 -0.63
CA ALA A 38 13.38 -2.82 -0.70
C ALA A 38 12.34 -3.03 -1.81
N TRP A 39 12.77 -3.54 -2.97
CA TRP A 39 11.89 -3.74 -4.12
C TRP A 39 10.72 -4.69 -3.81
N LYS A 40 10.91 -5.72 -2.98
CA LYS A 40 9.82 -6.64 -2.58
C LYS A 40 8.79 -5.92 -1.73
N THR A 41 9.26 -5.11 -0.77
CA THR A 41 8.41 -4.31 0.11
C THR A 41 7.58 -3.29 -0.67
N TYR A 42 8.22 -2.53 -1.57
CA TYR A 42 7.52 -1.55 -2.39
C TYR A 42 6.59 -2.18 -3.43
N ALA A 43 6.97 -3.33 -4.03
CA ALA A 43 6.11 -4.08 -4.93
C ALA A 43 4.88 -4.64 -4.21
N PHE A 44 5.05 -5.17 -2.99
CA PHE A 44 3.94 -5.62 -2.15
C PHE A 44 2.95 -4.49 -1.87
N HIS A 45 3.43 -3.33 -1.37
CA HIS A 45 2.56 -2.19 -1.06
C HIS A 45 1.86 -1.67 -2.31
N PHE A 46 2.57 -1.57 -3.44
CA PHE A 46 1.96 -1.18 -4.71
C PHE A 46 0.84 -2.13 -5.15
N ALA A 47 1.06 -3.44 -5.09
CA ALA A 47 0.07 -4.44 -5.45
C ALA A 47 -1.13 -4.42 -4.50
N ALA A 48 -0.88 -4.37 -3.19
CA ALA A 48 -1.93 -4.33 -2.17
C ALA A 48 -2.79 -3.06 -2.28
N SER A 49 -2.16 -1.90 -2.48
CA SER A 49 -2.85 -0.63 -2.72
C SER A 49 -3.67 -0.61 -4.00
N SER A 50 -3.10 -1.17 -5.08
CA SER A 50 -3.82 -1.30 -6.35
C SER A 50 -5.05 -2.20 -6.20
N PHE A 51 -4.92 -3.32 -5.50
CA PHE A 51 -6.02 -4.22 -5.19
C PHE A 51 -7.09 -3.53 -4.35
N LEU A 52 -6.71 -2.82 -3.28
CA LEU A 52 -7.62 -2.07 -2.42
C LEU A 52 -8.40 -1.03 -3.23
N CYS A 53 -7.71 -0.18 -4.00
CA CYS A 53 -8.38 0.84 -4.82
C CYS A 53 -9.25 0.24 -5.92
N PHE A 54 -8.88 -0.92 -6.45
CA PHE A 54 -9.69 -1.66 -7.42
C PHE A 54 -10.99 -2.16 -6.78
N MET A 55 -10.92 -2.79 -5.61
CA MET A 55 -12.09 -3.22 -4.84
C MET A 55 -13.02 -2.06 -4.49
N VAL A 56 -12.46 -0.94 -4.01
CA VAL A 56 -13.23 0.27 -3.69
C VAL A 56 -13.89 0.83 -4.95
N SER A 57 -13.18 0.90 -6.08
CA SER A 57 -13.75 1.36 -7.36
C SER A 57 -14.87 0.46 -7.85
N LEU A 58 -14.72 -0.85 -7.66
CA LEU A 58 -15.72 -1.85 -8.05
C LEU A 58 -16.99 -1.67 -7.22
N VAL A 59 -16.87 -1.59 -5.89
CA VAL A 59 -18.03 -1.34 -5.01
C VAL A 59 -18.64 0.02 -5.30
N HIS A 60 -17.84 1.06 -5.51
CA HIS A 60 -18.36 2.40 -5.83
C HIS A 60 -19.23 2.41 -7.09
N LYS A 61 -18.87 1.61 -8.10
CA LYS A 61 -19.64 1.47 -9.34
C LYS A 61 -21.01 0.80 -9.15
N TYR A 62 -21.10 -0.22 -8.29
CA TYR A 62 -22.32 -1.04 -8.16
C TYR A 62 -23.15 -0.73 -6.91
N ALA A 63 -22.53 -0.20 -5.86
CA ALA A 63 -23.12 0.09 -4.56
C ALA A 63 -22.43 1.31 -3.93
N TYR A 64 -22.58 2.49 -4.54
CA TYR A 64 -21.87 3.71 -4.15
C TYR A 64 -22.04 4.06 -2.66
N GLN A 65 -23.20 3.77 -2.07
CA GLN A 65 -23.50 4.01 -0.65
C GLN A 65 -22.60 3.18 0.29
N SER A 66 -22.04 2.07 -0.19
CA SER A 66 -21.17 1.17 0.57
C SER A 66 -19.67 1.39 0.32
N THR A 67 -19.29 2.45 -0.43
CA THR A 67 -17.89 2.75 -0.77
C THR A 67 -16.98 2.85 0.47
N GLY A 68 -17.48 3.44 1.56
CA GLY A 68 -16.74 3.55 2.82
C GLY A 68 -16.50 2.19 3.49
N PHE A 69 -17.52 1.32 3.50
CA PHE A 69 -17.39 -0.04 4.00
C PHE A 69 -16.42 -0.87 3.15
N ALA A 70 -16.40 -0.66 1.83
CA ALA A 70 -15.43 -1.30 0.94
C ALA A 70 -14.00 -0.89 1.27
N PHE A 71 -13.76 0.39 1.57
CA PHE A 71 -12.43 0.87 1.98
C PHE A 71 -11.98 0.23 3.29
N VAL A 72 -12.84 0.17 4.30
CA VAL A 72 -12.54 -0.47 5.58
C VAL A 72 -12.28 -1.97 5.39
N GLY A 73 -13.16 -2.68 4.68
CA GLY A 73 -13.03 -4.12 4.44
C GLY A 73 -11.78 -4.48 3.64
N ALA A 74 -11.52 -3.78 2.54
CA ALA A 74 -10.29 -3.98 1.76
C ALA A 74 -9.03 -3.57 2.55
N GLY A 75 -9.13 -2.56 3.40
CA GLY A 75 -8.09 -2.17 4.34
C GLY A 75 -7.74 -3.28 5.34
N LEU A 76 -8.74 -3.93 5.93
CA LEU A 76 -8.53 -5.08 6.81
C LEU A 76 -7.85 -6.25 6.08
N VAL A 77 -8.27 -6.54 4.85
CA VAL A 77 -7.61 -7.57 4.02
C VAL A 77 -6.15 -7.19 3.77
N LYS A 78 -5.85 -5.94 3.44
CA LYS A 78 -4.47 -5.46 3.27
C LYS A 78 -3.67 -5.59 4.56
N MET A 79 -4.24 -5.27 5.73
CA MET A 79 -3.58 -5.45 7.02
C MET A 79 -3.24 -6.93 7.28
N ALA A 80 -4.17 -7.85 6.99
CA ALA A 80 -3.91 -9.29 7.11
C ALA A 80 -2.80 -9.75 6.16
N LEU A 81 -2.80 -9.27 4.91
CA LEU A 81 -1.73 -9.56 3.94
C LEU A 81 -0.38 -9.03 4.42
N SER A 82 -0.32 -7.87 5.07
CA SER A 82 0.90 -7.33 5.65
C SER A 82 1.46 -8.22 6.76
N VAL A 83 0.60 -8.76 7.62
CA VAL A 83 1.01 -9.72 8.67
C VAL A 83 1.56 -10.99 8.03
N VAL A 84 0.90 -11.52 7.00
CA VAL A 84 1.39 -12.69 6.26
C VAL A 84 2.74 -12.40 5.59
N PHE A 85 2.91 -11.22 4.99
CA PHE A 85 4.17 -10.79 4.37
C PHE A 85 5.31 -10.70 5.39
N LEU A 86 5.04 -10.15 6.58
CA LEU A 86 6.03 -10.04 7.65
C LEU A 86 6.26 -11.34 8.42
N SER A 87 5.38 -12.33 8.30
CA SER A 87 5.49 -13.58 9.06
C SER A 87 6.85 -14.29 8.95
N PRO A 88 7.55 -14.33 7.80
CA PRO A 88 8.87 -14.96 7.73
C PRO A 88 9.94 -14.25 8.58
N LEU A 89 9.79 -12.93 8.77
CA LEU A 89 10.66 -12.12 9.64
C LEU A 89 10.28 -12.29 11.12
N ILE A 90 8.99 -12.40 11.43
CA ILE A 90 8.53 -12.56 12.83
C ILE A 90 8.99 -13.90 13.42
N PHE A 91 9.09 -14.94 12.59
CA PHE A 91 9.51 -16.27 13.01
C PHE A 91 11.00 -16.56 12.75
N SER A 92 11.78 -15.58 12.28
CA SER A 92 13.22 -15.74 12.13
C SER A 92 13.98 -15.30 13.39
N ASP A 93 15.12 -15.93 13.67
CA ASP A 93 16.01 -15.57 14.78
C ASP A 93 16.93 -14.37 14.46
N GLU A 94 16.47 -13.45 13.60
CA GLU A 94 17.26 -12.35 13.05
C GLU A 94 17.54 -11.24 14.07
N MET A 95 18.79 -10.74 14.10
CA MET A 95 19.23 -9.75 15.12
C MET A 95 18.69 -8.33 14.89
N ASN A 96 18.28 -7.95 13.68
CA ASN A 96 17.94 -6.56 13.34
C ASN A 96 16.44 -6.29 13.09
N TYR A 97 15.60 -6.94 13.91
CA TYR A 97 14.14 -6.93 13.82
C TYR A 97 13.49 -5.54 13.68
N VAL A 98 14.02 -4.52 14.37
CA VAL A 98 13.43 -3.17 14.38
C VAL A 98 13.62 -2.45 13.03
N GLY A 99 14.79 -2.61 12.41
CA GLY A 99 15.10 -1.99 11.11
C GLY A 99 14.19 -2.52 10.00
N ASP A 100 13.99 -3.84 9.97
CA ASP A 100 13.12 -4.50 8.99
C ASP A 100 11.65 -4.12 9.14
N ILE A 101 11.16 -4.04 10.38
CA ILE A 101 9.80 -3.55 10.65
C ILE A 101 9.65 -2.10 10.18
N ALA A 102 10.60 -1.22 10.50
CA ALA A 102 10.55 0.18 10.09
C ALA A 102 10.57 0.32 8.56
N ALA A 103 11.44 -0.44 7.89
CA ALA A 103 11.54 -0.48 6.43
C ALA A 103 10.24 -0.96 5.75
N PHE A 104 9.42 -1.75 6.43
CA PHE A 104 8.09 -2.13 5.94
C PHE A 104 6.99 -1.10 6.26
N PHE A 105 6.93 -0.62 7.50
CA PHE A 105 5.83 0.22 7.98
C PHE A 105 5.92 1.67 7.53
N ILE A 106 7.12 2.24 7.33
CA ILE A 106 7.26 3.59 6.80
C ILE A 106 6.61 3.69 5.40
N PRO A 107 6.96 2.83 4.43
CA PRO A 107 6.24 2.77 3.15
C PRO A 107 4.75 2.52 3.33
N TYR A 108 4.35 1.59 4.21
CA TYR A 108 2.94 1.29 4.46
C TYR A 108 2.11 2.54 4.76
N PHE A 109 2.60 3.43 5.64
CA PHE A 109 1.88 4.67 5.97
C PHE A 109 1.83 5.67 4.81
N VAL A 110 2.88 5.75 3.99
CA VAL A 110 2.90 6.60 2.79
C VAL A 110 1.85 6.13 1.79
N PHE A 111 1.79 4.82 1.51
CA PHE A 111 0.76 4.24 0.65
C PHE A 111 -0.64 4.41 1.24
N LEU A 112 -0.81 4.15 2.55
CA LEU A 112 -2.08 4.32 3.24
C LEU A 112 -2.60 5.75 3.15
N THR A 113 -1.73 6.74 3.26
CA THR A 113 -2.11 8.15 3.10
C THR A 113 -2.70 8.40 1.71
N ALA A 114 -2.05 7.92 0.65
CA ALA A 114 -2.56 8.03 -0.71
C ALA A 114 -3.89 7.25 -0.90
N GLU A 115 -4.04 6.08 -0.28
CA GLU A 115 -5.29 5.30 -0.28
C GLU A 115 -6.45 6.05 0.40
N VAL A 116 -6.20 6.69 1.54
CA VAL A 116 -7.20 7.50 2.25
C VAL A 116 -7.63 8.67 1.37
N LEU A 117 -6.68 9.36 0.73
CA LEU A 117 -7.00 10.46 -0.20
C LEU A 117 -7.85 9.96 -1.38
N PHE A 118 -7.55 8.78 -1.92
CA PHE A 118 -8.35 8.14 -2.95
C PHE A 118 -9.78 7.86 -2.47
N ALA A 119 -9.92 7.22 -1.30
CA ALA A 119 -11.21 6.87 -0.72
C ALA A 119 -12.07 8.11 -0.45
N VAL A 120 -11.48 9.18 0.10
CA VAL A 120 -12.17 10.47 0.30
C VAL A 120 -12.65 11.05 -1.03
N ARG A 121 -11.84 10.98 -2.10
CA ARG A 121 -12.27 11.45 -3.42
C ARG A 121 -13.40 10.60 -3.99
N MET A 122 -13.38 9.28 -3.81
CA MET A 122 -14.48 8.40 -4.24
C MET A 122 -15.78 8.65 -3.47
N LEU A 123 -15.69 8.89 -2.16
CA LEU A 123 -16.86 9.21 -1.34
C LEU A 123 -17.49 10.55 -1.71
N LYS A 124 -16.70 11.54 -2.14
CA LYS A 124 -17.19 12.85 -2.59
C LYS A 124 -17.75 12.84 -4.01
N SER A 125 -17.37 11.88 -4.85
CA SER A 125 -17.90 11.77 -6.20
C SER A 125 -19.17 10.94 -6.20
N GLU A 126 -20.34 11.58 -6.29
CA GLU A 126 -21.58 10.85 -6.59
C GLU A 126 -21.52 10.37 -8.05
N PRO A 127 -21.79 9.08 -8.35
CA PRO A 127 -21.87 8.64 -9.73
C PRO A 127 -22.99 9.42 -10.43
N SER A 128 -22.69 10.15 -11.52
CA SER A 128 -23.74 10.81 -12.28
C SER A 128 -24.73 9.76 -12.77
N LYS A 129 -26.00 9.95 -12.42
CA LYS A 129 -27.11 9.10 -12.86
C LYS A 129 -27.13 8.91 -14.38
#